data_AF-A0A1E1MGY1-F1
#
_entry.id   AF-A0A1E1MGY1-F1
#
_cell.length_a   1.000
_cell.length_b   1.000
_cell.length_c   1.000
_cell.angle_alpha   90.00
_cell.angle_beta   90.00
_cell.angle_gamma   90.00
#
_symmetry.space_group_name_H-M   'P 1'
#
loop_
_entity.id
_entity.type
_entity.pdbx_description
1 polymer ?
#
loop_
_entity_poly.entity_id
_entity_poly.type
_entity_poly.pdbx_seq_one_letter_code
_entity_poly.pdbx_strand_id
1 'polypeptide(L)'
;METKSAEFDYAVVAAPFSKVRLWRTPPYSSLLSRAIATMNYSPSCKLSLHYKTRFWEHMNPPIIGGCGSTDIPGVGSVCYPAYKINSTGPGVILASYISGTPAVSVQSLSEEDHVAMIQRAMIEIRGPIAAEQWTGNYDRQCWQVDKHQAGAWDVPACRTTGSILTGVL
;
A
#
# COMPACT_ATOMS: atom_id res chain seq x y z
N MET A 1 -20.61 -6.57 -24.32
CA MET A 1 -20.97 -6.67 -22.89
C MET A 1 -22.32 -6.01 -22.74
N GLU A 2 -23.32 -6.73 -22.21
CA GLU A 2 -24.69 -6.22 -22.06
C GLU A 2 -24.81 -5.43 -20.74
N THR A 3 -25.51 -4.30 -20.78
CA THR A 3 -25.73 -3.44 -19.61
C THR A 3 -26.84 -4.02 -18.73
N LYS A 4 -26.63 -4.05 -17.42
CA LYS A 4 -27.66 -4.41 -16.43
C LYS A 4 -28.17 -3.15 -15.72
N SER A 5 -29.47 -3.10 -15.43
CA SER A 5 -30.13 -1.99 -14.73
C SER A 5 -31.10 -2.49 -13.64
N ALA A 6 -31.30 -1.65 -12.62
CA ALA A 6 -32.28 -1.85 -11.54
C ALA A 6 -32.64 -0.47 -10.93
N GLU A 7 -33.82 -0.36 -10.32
CA GLU A 7 -34.34 0.88 -9.73
C GLU A 7 -34.41 0.76 -8.20
N PHE A 8 -34.09 1.86 -7.50
CA PHE A 8 -34.07 1.96 -6.05
C PHE A 8 -34.43 3.39 -5.63
N ASP A 9 -34.99 3.57 -4.43
CA ASP A 9 -35.28 4.89 -3.88
C ASP A 9 -34.01 5.68 -3.53
N TYR A 10 -32.95 4.98 -3.12
CA TYR A 10 -31.67 5.54 -2.72
C TYR A 10 -30.50 4.68 -3.21
N ALA A 11 -29.37 5.32 -3.48
CA ALA A 11 -28.11 4.66 -3.82
C ALA A 11 -26.97 5.15 -2.91
N VAL A 12 -26.22 4.22 -2.33
CA VAL A 12 -24.99 4.52 -1.58
C VAL A 12 -23.79 4.16 -2.46
N VAL A 13 -23.02 5.17 -2.86
CA VAL A 13 -21.82 4.97 -3.69
C VAL A 13 -20.59 4.91 -2.80
N ALA A 14 -20.10 3.68 -2.55
CA ALA A 14 -18.87 3.43 -1.79
C ALA A 14 -17.61 3.30 -2.68
N ALA A 15 -17.74 3.50 -4.00
CA ALA A 15 -16.62 3.49 -4.92
C ALA A 15 -15.71 4.72 -4.69
N PRO A 16 -14.37 4.58 -4.78
CA PRO A 16 -13.46 5.70 -4.60
C PRO A 16 -13.63 6.72 -5.74
N PHE A 17 -13.33 7.99 -5.46
CA PHE A 17 -13.48 9.07 -6.45
C PHE A 17 -12.61 8.88 -7.69
N SER A 18 -11.47 8.21 -7.55
CA SER A 18 -10.63 7.78 -8.67
C SER A 18 -11.39 6.96 -9.72
N LYS A 19 -12.41 6.18 -9.32
CA LYS A 19 -13.26 5.41 -10.25
C LYS A 19 -14.53 6.15 -10.63
N VAL A 20 -15.14 6.88 -9.69
CA VAL A 20 -16.35 7.67 -9.96
C VAL A 20 -16.09 8.73 -11.06
N ARG A 21 -14.86 9.24 -11.20
CA ARG A 21 -14.44 10.12 -12.32
C ARG A 21 -14.71 9.56 -13.71
N LEU A 22 -14.75 8.23 -13.84
CA LEU A 22 -14.92 7.54 -15.12
C LEU A 22 -16.40 7.25 -15.43
N TRP A 23 -17.31 7.57 -14.51
CA TRP A 23 -18.74 7.26 -14.64
C TRP A 23 -19.49 8.42 -15.26
N ARG A 24 -20.58 8.12 -15.97
CA ARG A 24 -21.63 9.10 -16.24
C ARG A 24 -22.42 9.29 -14.95
N THR A 25 -22.34 10.48 -14.38
CA THR A 25 -22.98 10.82 -13.10
C THR A 25 -24.15 11.78 -13.31
N PRO A 26 -25.17 11.76 -12.41
CA PRO A 26 -26.18 12.81 -12.39
C PRO A 26 -25.53 14.16 -12.00
N PRO A 27 -26.22 15.29 -12.23
CA PRO A 27 -25.72 16.59 -11.82
C PRO A 27 -25.58 16.64 -10.29
N TYR A 28 -24.33 16.73 -9.81
CA TYR A 28 -24.00 16.98 -8.41
C TYR A 28 -23.76 18.46 -8.14
N SER A 29 -23.73 18.84 -6.86
CA SER A 29 -23.31 20.18 -6.45
C SER A 29 -21.91 20.53 -6.96
N SER A 30 -21.61 21.82 -7.13
CA SER A 30 -20.29 22.28 -7.57
C SER A 30 -19.16 21.79 -6.66
N LEU A 31 -19.43 21.71 -5.35
CA LEU A 31 -18.49 21.20 -4.35
C LEU A 31 -18.18 19.72 -4.55
N LEU A 32 -19.20 18.87 -4.68
CA LEU A 32 -19.01 17.42 -4.83
C LEU A 32 -18.37 17.10 -6.19
N SER A 33 -18.81 17.76 -7.26
CA SER A 33 -18.19 17.62 -8.59
C SER A 33 -16.70 17.95 -8.56
N ARG A 34 -16.32 19.05 -7.89
CA ARG A 34 -14.91 19.43 -7.71
C ARG A 34 -14.15 18.39 -6.88
N ALA A 35 -14.72 17.93 -5.76
CA ALA A 35 -14.09 16.92 -4.91
C ALA A 35 -13.83 15.62 -5.68
N ILE A 36 -14.83 15.12 -6.42
CA ILE A 36 -14.68 13.94 -7.28
C ILE A 36 -13.56 14.18 -8.28
N ALA A 37 -13.53 15.31 -8.97
CA ALA A 37 -12.53 15.58 -10.02
C ALA A 37 -11.10 15.78 -9.50
N THR A 38 -10.91 16.44 -8.34
CA THR A 38 -9.59 16.95 -7.93
C THR A 38 -8.97 16.26 -6.72
N MET A 39 -9.69 15.42 -5.99
CA MET A 39 -9.14 14.75 -4.79
C MET A 39 -7.90 13.91 -5.16
N ASN A 40 -6.77 14.15 -4.50
CA ASN A 40 -5.59 13.34 -4.76
C ASN A 40 -5.65 12.04 -3.96
N TYR A 41 -5.07 10.98 -4.50
CA TYR A 41 -4.90 9.70 -3.82
C TYR A 41 -3.40 9.39 -3.74
N SER A 42 -2.95 8.96 -2.56
CA SER A 42 -1.55 8.57 -2.35
C SER A 42 -1.30 7.18 -2.95
N PRO A 43 -0.16 6.97 -3.61
CA PRO A 43 0.30 5.63 -3.98
C PRO A 43 0.83 4.88 -2.75
N SER A 44 0.63 3.57 -2.74
CA SER A 44 1.27 2.67 -1.77
C SER A 44 1.39 1.26 -2.32
N CYS A 45 2.48 0.60 -1.94
CA CYS A 45 2.73 -0.81 -2.21
C CYS A 45 3.06 -1.56 -0.92
N LYS A 46 2.58 -2.80 -0.85
CA LYS A 46 2.90 -3.77 0.19
C LYS A 46 3.42 -5.04 -0.46
N LEU A 47 4.46 -5.61 0.12
CA LEU A 47 5.01 -6.90 -0.29
C LEU A 47 5.24 -7.76 0.95
N SER A 48 4.62 -8.93 0.95
CA SER A 48 4.67 -9.90 2.03
C SER A 48 5.47 -11.12 1.61
N LEU A 49 6.34 -11.60 2.48
CA LEU A 49 7.16 -12.80 2.23
C LEU A 49 6.77 -13.90 3.22
N HIS A 50 6.61 -15.10 2.71
CA HIS A 50 6.22 -16.27 3.50
C HIS A 50 7.43 -17.11 3.89
N TYR A 51 7.57 -17.36 5.18
CA TYR A 51 8.68 -18.08 5.78
C TYR A 51 8.20 -19.38 6.45
N LYS A 52 9.04 -20.42 6.40
CA LYS A 52 8.79 -21.75 6.98
C LYS A 52 8.53 -21.70 8.48
N THR A 53 9.23 -20.81 9.18
CA THR A 53 9.12 -20.61 10.63
C THR A 53 9.10 -19.12 10.98
N ARG A 54 8.65 -18.83 12.19
CA ARG A 54 8.66 -17.47 12.77
C ARG A 54 10.01 -17.16 13.41
N PHE A 55 11.09 -17.36 12.65
CA PHE A 55 12.47 -17.28 13.17
C PHE A 55 12.78 -15.98 13.90
N TRP A 56 12.16 -14.87 13.50
CA TRP A 56 12.30 -13.54 14.12
C TRP A 56 11.87 -13.50 15.59
N GLU A 57 10.95 -14.37 16.04
CA GLU A 57 10.51 -14.45 17.44
C GLU A 57 11.54 -15.16 18.33
N HIS A 58 12.51 -15.86 17.73
CA HIS A 58 13.53 -16.64 18.44
C HIS A 58 14.95 -16.07 18.26
N MET A 59 15.07 -14.89 17.64
CA MET A 59 16.33 -14.14 17.56
C MET A 59 16.70 -13.53 18.92
N ASN A 60 17.92 -13.01 19.03
CA ASN A 60 18.37 -12.27 20.20
C ASN A 60 18.79 -10.83 19.81
N PRO A 61 18.02 -9.79 20.18
CA PRO A 61 16.74 -9.85 20.89
C PRO A 61 15.60 -10.40 20.01
N PRO A 62 14.54 -10.98 20.61
CA PRO A 62 13.39 -11.47 19.86
C PRO A 62 12.55 -10.31 19.33
N ILE A 63 11.94 -10.50 18.17
CA ILE A 63 11.05 -9.51 17.55
C ILE A 63 9.61 -9.99 17.72
N ILE A 64 8.84 -9.30 18.56
CA ILE A 64 7.45 -9.64 18.86
C ILE A 64 6.53 -8.55 18.31
N GLY A 65 6.14 -8.70 17.04
CA GLY A 65 5.31 -7.72 16.33
C GLY A 65 6.01 -6.38 16.08
N GLY A 66 5.23 -5.38 15.69
CA GLY A 66 5.71 -4.02 15.41
C GLY A 66 6.28 -3.84 14.00
N CYS A 67 6.67 -2.60 13.69
CA CYS A 67 7.26 -2.21 12.42
C CYS A 67 8.57 -1.47 12.65
N GLY A 68 9.58 -1.77 11.84
CA GLY A 68 10.84 -1.03 11.79
C GLY A 68 11.01 -0.35 10.43
N SER A 69 11.64 0.81 10.42
CA SER A 69 12.14 1.45 9.19
C SER A 69 13.54 0.95 8.86
N THR A 70 13.89 0.99 7.59
CA THR A 70 15.25 0.74 7.09
C THR A 70 15.68 1.89 6.19
N ASP A 71 17.00 2.08 6.08
CA ASP A 71 17.65 2.96 5.13
C ASP A 71 17.81 2.34 3.73
N ILE A 72 17.49 1.05 3.55
CA ILE A 72 17.52 0.38 2.25
C ILE A 72 16.43 0.98 1.33
N PRO A 73 16.82 1.59 0.19
CA PRO A 73 15.86 2.21 -0.72
C PRO A 73 14.81 1.22 -1.26
N GLY A 74 13.57 1.68 -1.38
CA GLY A 74 12.48 0.88 -1.95
C GLY A 74 11.80 -0.10 -0.98
N VAL A 75 12.32 -0.30 0.25
CA VAL A 75 11.70 -1.17 1.26
C VAL A 75 10.64 -0.43 2.08
N GLY A 76 10.93 0.80 2.52
CA GLY A 76 10.05 1.54 3.43
C GLY A 76 10.09 0.93 4.84
N SER A 77 8.99 0.31 5.26
CA SER A 77 8.88 -0.34 6.58
C SER A 77 8.78 -1.86 6.47
N VAL A 78 9.43 -2.56 7.40
CA VAL A 78 9.28 -4.01 7.61
C VAL A 78 8.42 -4.22 8.86
N CYS A 79 7.29 -4.90 8.71
CA CYS A 79 6.36 -5.16 9.82
C CYS A 79 6.23 -6.65 10.13
N TYR A 80 6.35 -6.97 11.41
CA TYR A 80 6.19 -8.31 11.96
C TYR A 80 4.74 -8.52 12.40
N PRO A 81 4.17 -9.71 12.15
CA PRO A 81 2.76 -9.98 12.42
C PRO A 81 2.47 -9.90 13.93
N ALA A 82 1.48 -9.09 14.30
CA ALA A 82 0.96 -9.01 15.68
C ALA A 82 -0.01 -10.15 16.05
N TYR A 83 -0.20 -11.12 15.15
CA TYR A 83 -1.07 -12.27 15.33
C TYR A 83 -0.27 -13.58 15.34
N LYS A 84 -0.82 -14.62 15.97
CA LYS A 84 -0.21 -15.95 16.11
C LYS A 84 1.23 -15.90 16.66
N ILE A 85 1.47 -14.99 17.61
CA ILE A 85 2.74 -14.89 18.34
C ILE A 85 2.98 -16.20 19.10
N ASN A 86 4.22 -16.70 19.12
CA ASN A 86 4.64 -17.97 19.71
C ASN A 86 3.99 -19.21 19.06
N SER A 87 3.41 -19.08 17.86
CA SER A 87 2.88 -20.20 17.10
C SER A 87 4.01 -20.96 16.39
N THR A 88 3.88 -22.27 16.27
CA THR A 88 4.90 -23.17 15.70
C THR A 88 4.83 -23.36 14.18
N GLY A 89 3.93 -22.64 13.51
CA GLY A 89 3.70 -22.77 12.07
C GLY A 89 4.44 -21.73 11.23
N PRO A 90 4.28 -21.79 9.90
CA PRO A 90 4.78 -20.76 8.99
C PRO A 90 4.26 -19.37 9.35
N GLY A 91 5.02 -18.35 8.95
CA GLY A 91 4.68 -16.97 9.21
C GLY A 91 4.94 -16.08 8.01
N VAL A 92 4.24 -14.95 7.98
CA VAL A 92 4.37 -13.96 6.92
C VAL A 92 4.88 -12.66 7.53
N ILE A 93 5.97 -12.14 6.98
CA ILE A 93 6.45 -10.78 7.29
C ILE A 93 5.94 -9.87 6.18
N LEU A 94 5.40 -8.71 6.55
CA LEU A 94 5.22 -7.60 5.61
C LEU A 94 6.60 -6.99 5.39
N ALA A 95 7.31 -7.53 4.41
CA ALA A 95 8.72 -7.25 4.16
C ALA A 95 8.96 -5.88 3.51
N SER A 96 7.92 -5.30 2.89
CA SER A 96 7.94 -3.91 2.43
C SER A 96 6.56 -3.30 2.59
N TYR A 97 6.53 -2.13 3.20
CA TYR A 97 5.40 -1.22 3.19
C TYR A 97 5.91 0.18 2.86
N ILE A 98 5.58 0.64 1.66
CA ILE A 98 6.08 1.88 1.11
C ILE A 98 4.93 2.71 0.52
N SER A 99 5.03 4.03 0.64
CA SER A 99 4.01 4.98 0.21
C SER A 99 4.60 6.26 -0.36
N GLY A 100 3.78 7.07 -1.03
CA GLY A 100 4.22 8.32 -1.64
C GLY A 100 5.11 8.10 -2.87
N THR A 101 5.93 9.09 -3.23
CA THR A 101 6.75 9.03 -4.45
C THR A 101 7.56 7.73 -4.62
N PRO A 102 8.23 7.19 -3.59
CA PRO A 102 8.95 5.92 -3.73
C PRO A 102 8.05 4.72 -4.09
N ALA A 103 6.78 4.72 -3.68
CA ALA A 103 5.83 3.68 -4.08
C ALA A 103 5.56 3.69 -5.59
N VAL A 104 5.58 4.86 -6.22
CA VAL A 104 5.47 5.01 -7.68
C VAL A 104 6.67 4.37 -8.39
N SER A 105 7.85 4.43 -7.80
CA SER A 105 9.05 3.81 -8.37
C SER A 105 9.01 2.28 -8.26
N VAL A 106 8.58 1.72 -7.13
CA VAL A 106 8.56 0.26 -6.97
C VAL A 106 7.37 -0.41 -7.63
N GLN A 107 6.25 0.29 -7.81
CA GLN A 107 5.09 -0.26 -8.51
C GLN A 107 5.35 -0.44 -10.02
N SER A 108 6.25 0.35 -10.62
CA SER A 108 6.59 0.23 -12.05
C SER A 108 7.53 -0.93 -12.36
N LEU A 109 8.15 -1.52 -11.33
CA LEU A 109 8.94 -2.73 -11.48
C LEU A 109 8.04 -3.92 -11.82
N SER A 110 8.63 -4.90 -12.54
CA SER A 110 8.06 -6.24 -12.62
C SER A 110 7.89 -6.81 -11.21
N GLU A 111 6.96 -7.75 -11.06
CA GLU A 111 6.73 -8.37 -9.77
C GLU A 111 7.97 -9.13 -9.29
N GLU A 112 8.61 -9.83 -10.20
CA GLU A 112 9.82 -10.62 -9.99
C GLU A 112 10.98 -9.74 -9.51
N ASP A 113 11.22 -8.60 -10.17
CA ASP A 113 12.30 -7.67 -9.79
C ASP A 113 12.03 -7.06 -8.41
N HIS A 114 10.78 -6.70 -8.12
CA HIS A 114 10.40 -6.13 -6.83
C HIS A 114 10.57 -7.15 -5.70
N VAL A 115 10.12 -8.39 -5.91
CA VAL A 115 10.30 -9.50 -4.95
C VAL A 115 11.77 -9.79 -4.72
N ALA A 116 12.57 -9.88 -5.79
CA ALA A 116 14.01 -10.12 -5.68
C ALA A 116 14.73 -8.98 -4.93
N MET A 117 14.33 -7.73 -5.16
CA MET A 117 14.83 -6.58 -4.41
C MET A 117 14.50 -6.69 -2.91
N ILE A 118 13.24 -6.95 -2.55
CA ILE A 118 12.83 -7.04 -1.14
C ILE A 118 13.43 -8.27 -0.44
N GLN A 119 13.56 -9.40 -1.12
CA GLN A 119 14.19 -10.57 -0.51
C GLN A 119 15.68 -10.35 -0.25
N ARG A 120 16.41 -9.67 -1.15
CA ARG A 120 17.80 -9.26 -0.88
C ARG A 120 17.89 -8.31 0.31
N ALA A 121 16.98 -7.35 0.41
CA ALA A 121 16.92 -6.46 1.56
C ALA A 121 16.63 -7.22 2.88
N MET A 122 15.74 -8.22 2.86
CA MET A 122 15.48 -9.04 4.05
C MET A 122 16.68 -9.89 4.46
N ILE A 123 17.48 -10.36 3.50
CA ILE A 123 18.76 -11.05 3.77
C ILE A 123 19.78 -10.08 4.39
N GLU A 124 19.80 -8.81 3.96
CA GLU A 124 20.65 -7.79 4.58
C GLU A 124 20.20 -7.46 6.02
N ILE A 125 18.89 -7.30 6.23
CA ILE A 125 18.30 -6.91 7.52
C ILE A 125 18.33 -8.04 8.57
N ARG A 126 18.22 -9.31 8.13
CA ARG A 126 18.08 -10.48 9.02
C ARG A 126 19.16 -11.53 8.86
N GLY A 127 20.06 -11.36 7.90
CA GLY A 127 21.12 -12.31 7.61
C GLY A 127 20.65 -13.53 6.79
N PRO A 128 21.52 -14.54 6.66
CA PRO A 128 21.29 -15.71 5.80
C PRO A 128 20.02 -16.51 6.13
N ILE A 129 19.54 -16.46 7.38
CA ILE A 129 18.32 -17.15 7.81
C ILE A 129 17.08 -16.73 7.01
N ALA A 130 17.03 -15.47 6.54
CA ALA A 130 15.94 -15.01 5.67
C ALA A 130 15.96 -15.71 4.30
N ALA A 131 17.13 -16.10 3.78
CA ALA A 131 17.19 -16.90 2.56
C ALA A 131 16.76 -18.36 2.83
N GLU A 132 17.26 -18.96 3.89
CA GLU A 132 17.02 -20.37 4.25
C GLU A 132 15.54 -20.66 4.56
N GLN A 133 14.91 -19.73 5.27
CA GLN A 133 13.54 -19.86 5.74
C GLN A 133 12.51 -19.43 4.70
N TRP A 134 12.91 -18.72 3.64
CA TRP A 134 11.95 -18.28 2.62
C TRP A 134 11.40 -19.48 1.86
N THR A 135 10.08 -19.46 1.63
CA THR A 135 9.37 -20.56 0.96
C THR A 135 9.29 -20.37 -0.55
N GLY A 136 9.67 -19.21 -1.07
CA GLY A 136 9.39 -18.80 -2.45
C GLY A 136 8.01 -18.16 -2.63
N ASN A 137 7.10 -18.32 -1.66
CA ASN A 137 5.78 -17.69 -1.72
C ASN A 137 5.84 -16.23 -1.25
N TYR A 138 5.06 -15.38 -1.91
CA TYR A 138 4.92 -13.97 -1.60
C TYR A 138 3.54 -13.47 -2.05
N ASP A 139 3.19 -12.26 -1.60
CA ASP A 139 2.05 -11.51 -2.12
C ASP A 139 2.43 -10.04 -2.24
N ARG A 140 2.08 -9.41 -3.36
CA ARG A 140 2.37 -8.01 -3.65
C ARG A 140 1.09 -7.29 -4.03
N GLN A 141 0.80 -6.19 -3.34
CA GLN A 141 -0.33 -5.32 -3.68
C GLN A 141 0.16 -3.88 -3.81
N CYS A 142 0.00 -3.32 -5.01
CA CYS A 142 0.27 -1.91 -5.31
C CYS A 142 -1.03 -1.21 -5.70
N TRP A 143 -1.51 -0.31 -4.83
CA TRP A 143 -2.84 0.26 -4.92
C TRP A 143 -3.02 1.24 -6.09
N GLN A 144 -1.94 1.88 -6.54
CA GLN A 144 -1.99 2.85 -7.62
C GLN A 144 -2.34 2.22 -8.97
N VAL A 145 -1.93 0.97 -9.18
CA VAL A 145 -2.18 0.21 -10.42
C VAL A 145 -3.35 -0.78 -10.26
N ASP A 146 -3.99 -0.78 -9.08
CA ASP A 146 -5.16 -1.60 -8.83
C ASP A 146 -6.36 -1.15 -9.70
N LYS A 147 -6.93 -2.11 -10.43
CA LYS A 147 -8.01 -1.85 -11.39
C LYS A 147 -9.29 -1.31 -10.74
N HIS A 148 -9.51 -1.55 -9.46
CA HIS A 148 -10.68 -1.12 -8.68
C HIS A 148 -10.42 0.10 -7.79
N GLN A 149 -9.16 0.46 -7.53
CA GLN A 149 -8.84 1.58 -6.65
C GLN A 149 -8.08 2.73 -7.33
N ALA A 150 -7.02 2.47 -8.09
CA ALA A 150 -6.14 3.51 -8.67
C ALA A 150 -5.65 4.56 -7.64
N GLY A 151 -5.25 4.09 -6.47
CA GLY A 151 -4.84 4.89 -5.31
C GLY A 151 -5.01 4.12 -4.02
N ALA A 152 -4.21 4.41 -3.00
CA ALA A 152 -4.27 3.71 -1.71
C ALA A 152 -5.27 4.35 -0.74
N TRP A 153 -5.16 5.66 -0.53
CA TRP A 153 -6.06 6.47 0.28
C TRP A 153 -6.09 7.90 -0.24
N ASP A 154 -7.15 8.64 0.08
CA ASP A 154 -7.25 10.04 -0.27
C ASP A 154 -6.27 10.89 0.56
N VAL A 155 -5.64 11.85 -0.10
CA VAL A 155 -4.81 12.87 0.54
C VAL A 155 -5.30 14.22 0.04
N PRO A 156 -6.22 14.86 0.77
CA PRO A 156 -6.68 16.20 0.44
C PRO A 156 -5.49 17.14 0.33
N ALA A 157 -5.26 17.69 -0.87
CA ALA A 157 -4.22 18.67 -1.05
C ALA A 157 -4.56 19.91 -0.22
N CYS A 158 -3.62 20.37 0.60
CA CYS A 158 -3.75 21.64 1.30
C CYS A 158 -3.63 22.77 0.26
N ARG A 159 -4.74 23.13 -0.39
CA ARG A 159 -4.85 24.35 -1.21
C ARG A 159 -5.56 25.46 -0.42
N THR A 160 -5.10 25.72 0.82
CA THR A 160 -5.61 26.81 1.66
C THR A 160 -4.57 27.82 2.16
N THR A 161 -3.31 27.74 1.71
CA THR A 161 -2.29 28.78 2.02
C THR A 161 -1.76 29.56 0.83
N GLY A 162 -2.25 29.30 -0.39
CA GLY A 162 -1.74 29.91 -1.63
C GLY A 162 -2.29 31.29 -2.03
N SER A 163 -3.19 31.91 -1.27
CA SER A 163 -3.76 33.24 -1.62
C SER A 163 -3.92 34.22 -0.45
N ILE A 164 -3.27 33.99 0.70
CA ILE A 164 -3.28 34.95 1.82
C ILE A 164 -1.89 35.51 2.16
N LEU A 165 -0.79 34.97 1.60
CA LEU A 165 0.58 35.36 1.98
C LEU A 165 1.42 36.02 0.87
N THR A 166 0.83 36.46 -0.24
CA THR A 166 1.51 37.27 -1.27
C THR A 166 1.06 38.74 -1.29
N GLY A 167 0.61 39.25 -0.14
CA GLY A 167 0.09 40.60 -0.02
C GLY A 167 0.42 41.31 1.28
N VAL A 168 1.53 41.01 1.96
CA VAL A 168 2.22 41.92 2.89
C VAL A 168 3.68 41.44 3.00
N LEU A 169 4.56 42.00 2.18
CA LEU A 169 5.97 42.35 2.46
C LEU A 169 6.46 43.21 1.29
#